data_AF-A0A432JFF1-F1
#
_entry.id   AF-A0A432JFF1-F1
#
_cell.length_a   1.000
_cell.length_b   1.000
_cell.length_c   1.000
_cell.angle_alpha   90.00
_cell.angle_beta   90.00
_cell.angle_gamma   90.00
#
_symmetry.space_group_name_H-M   'P 1'
#
loop_
_entity.id
_entity.type
_entity.pdbx_description
1 polymer ?
#
loop_
_entity_poly.entity_id
_entity_poly.type
_entity_poly.pdbx_seq_one_letter_code
_entity_poly.pdbx_strand_id
1 'polypeptide(L)'
;NAGKNLRYGSSEQQVRSLPFTSFSGRSEYWNSKVQEDIHIKSQSGRYRIRGYGGARPLPHLSDLAFRKDLSRAGEAADVVERVHMKTRIGGINGAEPLKLSMPVMIAPMSYGALSRSTKQGIAMASSMSGIAENTGEGGMSDAQRDAAGQLIFQCLGGRLGWNIHDMRRADGLEIYISQGAKPGLGGQLMAKKVTPELAEIRGIPAGIDLRSPSRHPDILGADDLVIKVEEFREATAYRLPVSVKLGAGRIRDDIKIAVKDCFDFVELDGMQGSTGAGSSEVIDYVGIPTLPAIIEALEALDEIGARERIELVLMGGLRDGVDAVKALCLGADAAGFGTSVIIAGGCIACMQCHIGQCVTGIATQDPEHEHRYKPETEARNIHRFLEGVRWQIAAITHGLGYDDVRELSREDLVALTPEAATMTGLPYEPEHAHQLPAARASS
;
A
#
# COMPACT_ATOMS: atom_id res chain seq x y z
N ASN A 1 -26.71 16.19 59.79
CA ASN A 1 -27.32 14.85 59.95
C ASN A 1 -26.52 13.74 59.26
N ALA A 2 -25.23 13.59 59.59
CA ALA A 2 -24.49 12.35 59.32
C ALA A 2 -23.61 12.10 60.55
N GLY A 3 -24.16 11.35 61.51
CA GLY A 3 -23.51 11.06 62.77
C GLY A 3 -22.29 10.14 62.62
N LYS A 4 -21.45 10.09 63.66
CA LYS A 4 -20.20 9.29 63.75
C LYS A 4 -20.41 7.76 63.78
N ASN A 5 -21.57 7.27 63.36
CA ASN A 5 -21.92 5.85 63.29
C ASN A 5 -22.05 5.42 61.82
N LEU A 6 -20.91 5.27 61.14
CA LEU A 6 -20.81 4.55 59.86
C LEU A 6 -20.48 3.08 60.11
N ARG A 7 -21.25 2.42 60.99
CA ARG A 7 -21.24 0.96 61.11
C ARG A 7 -22.57 0.47 60.57
N TYR A 8 -22.56 -0.09 59.37
CA TYR A 8 -23.73 -0.75 58.80
C TYR A 8 -24.10 -1.92 59.72
N GLY A 9 -25.27 -1.86 60.36
CA GLY A 9 -25.71 -2.82 61.39
C GLY A 9 -26.16 -4.18 60.84
N SER A 10 -26.16 -4.35 59.53
CA SER A 10 -26.50 -5.59 58.83
C SER A 10 -25.40 -5.90 57.82
N SER A 11 -25.03 -7.17 57.67
CA SER A 11 -24.18 -7.63 56.58
C SER A 11 -24.80 -7.20 55.25
N GLU A 12 -23.96 -6.79 54.30
CA GLU A 12 -24.40 -6.45 52.95
C GLU A 12 -25.33 -7.55 52.42
N GLN A 13 -26.52 -7.16 51.96
CA GLN A 13 -27.54 -8.12 51.55
C GLN A 13 -26.97 -8.90 50.37
N GLN A 14 -26.93 -10.24 50.46
CA GLN A 14 -26.45 -11.07 49.35
C GLN A 14 -27.42 -10.94 48.17
N VAL A 15 -27.13 -10.00 47.28
CA VAL A 15 -27.83 -9.85 46.01
C VAL A 15 -27.23 -10.86 45.05
N ARG A 16 -28.07 -11.48 44.21
CA ARG A 16 -27.58 -12.28 43.09
C ARG A 16 -26.65 -11.41 42.25
N SER A 17 -25.42 -11.85 42.02
CA SER A 17 -24.49 -11.15 41.13
C SER A 17 -25.15 -11.02 39.75
N LEU A 18 -25.50 -9.78 39.38
CA LEU A 18 -25.98 -9.45 38.06
C LEU A 18 -24.75 -9.11 37.22
N PRO A 19 -24.43 -9.87 36.16
CA PRO A 19 -23.28 -9.58 35.33
C PRO A 19 -23.50 -8.23 34.65
N PHE A 20 -22.55 -7.32 34.81
CA PHE A 20 -22.51 -6.05 34.10
C PHE A 20 -21.73 -6.23 32.81
N THR A 21 -22.43 -6.44 31.69
CA THR A 21 -21.82 -6.80 30.39
C THR A 21 -21.47 -5.59 29.52
N SER A 22 -21.84 -4.39 29.93
CA SER A 22 -21.59 -3.14 29.21
C SER A 22 -20.84 -2.15 30.09
N PHE A 23 -19.65 -1.73 29.71
CA PHE A 23 -18.95 -0.65 30.40
C PHE A 23 -19.73 0.69 30.29
N SER A 24 -19.40 1.68 31.13
CA SER A 24 -20.03 3.01 31.18
C SER A 24 -19.84 3.87 29.91
N GLY A 25 -19.46 3.27 28.79
CA GLY A 25 -19.28 3.89 27.48
C GLY A 25 -18.72 2.89 26.45
N ARG A 26 -18.55 3.35 25.21
CA ARG A 26 -17.75 2.61 24.21
C ARG A 26 -16.28 2.62 24.69
N SER A 27 -15.84 1.54 25.32
CA SER A 27 -14.44 1.38 25.71
C SER A 27 -13.60 1.15 24.47
N GLU A 28 -12.53 1.92 24.29
CA GLU A 28 -11.52 1.63 23.26
C GLU A 28 -10.62 0.44 23.65
N TYR A 29 -10.53 0.13 24.94
CA TYR A 29 -9.59 -0.85 25.49
C TYR A 29 -10.12 -2.29 25.47
N TRP A 30 -11.26 -2.56 26.12
CA TRP A 30 -11.91 -3.89 26.13
C TRP A 30 -13.09 -3.94 25.14
N ASN A 31 -12.90 -3.45 23.92
CA ASN A 31 -13.92 -3.47 22.88
C ASN A 31 -14.20 -4.91 22.36
N SER A 32 -15.29 -5.08 21.60
CA SER A 32 -15.69 -6.39 21.06
C SER A 32 -14.62 -7.02 20.16
N LYS A 33 -13.90 -6.22 19.36
CA LYS A 33 -12.80 -6.71 18.50
C LYS A 33 -11.67 -7.31 19.34
N VAL A 34 -11.30 -6.66 20.45
CA VAL A 34 -10.26 -7.16 21.37
C VAL A 34 -10.73 -8.44 22.05
N GLN A 35 -11.97 -8.49 22.53
CA GLN A 35 -12.53 -9.70 23.16
C GLN A 35 -12.64 -10.87 22.18
N GLU A 36 -13.08 -10.62 20.95
CA GLU A 36 -13.14 -11.63 19.88
C GLU A 36 -11.74 -12.17 19.55
N ASP A 37 -10.74 -11.29 19.42
CA ASP A 37 -9.35 -11.68 19.15
C ASP A 37 -8.79 -12.54 20.30
N ILE A 38 -9.05 -12.19 21.57
CA ILE A 38 -8.68 -12.99 22.74
C ILE A 38 -9.38 -14.37 22.70
N HIS A 39 -10.66 -14.41 22.35
CA HIS A 39 -11.40 -15.67 22.26
C HIS A 39 -10.83 -16.57 21.15
N ILE A 40 -10.56 -16.03 19.97
CA ILE A 40 -9.92 -16.78 18.87
C ILE A 40 -8.54 -17.30 19.29
N LYS A 41 -7.74 -16.46 19.95
CA LYS A 41 -6.41 -16.82 20.46
C LYS A 41 -6.48 -17.90 21.54
N SER A 42 -7.50 -17.88 22.40
CA SER A 42 -7.67 -18.89 23.46
C SER A 42 -8.05 -20.26 22.91
N GLN A 43 -8.79 -20.32 21.79
CA GLN A 43 -9.12 -21.58 21.12
C GLN A 43 -7.95 -22.13 20.29
N SER A 44 -7.19 -21.25 19.62
CA SER A 44 -6.15 -21.66 18.68
C SER A 44 -4.74 -21.78 19.29
N GLY A 45 -4.48 -21.10 20.41
CA GLY A 45 -3.15 -20.97 21.00
C GLY A 45 -2.13 -20.22 20.12
N ARG A 46 -2.60 -19.50 19.10
CA ARG A 46 -1.77 -18.83 18.08
C ARG A 46 -2.29 -17.44 17.77
N TYR A 47 -1.46 -16.62 17.13
CA TYR A 47 -1.86 -15.32 16.62
C TYR A 47 -2.84 -15.44 15.44
N ARG A 48 -3.64 -14.39 15.22
CA ARG A 48 -4.65 -14.34 14.16
C ARG A 48 -3.98 -13.95 12.84
N ILE A 49 -4.11 -14.79 11.83
CA ILE A 49 -3.82 -14.42 10.44
C ILE A 49 -5.04 -13.69 9.87
N ARG A 50 -4.82 -12.59 9.17
CA ARG A 50 -5.86 -11.88 8.41
C ARG A 50 -5.32 -11.30 7.11
N GLY A 51 -6.24 -10.91 6.22
CA GLY A 51 -5.91 -10.03 5.10
C GLY A 51 -6.15 -8.57 5.46
N TYR A 52 -5.90 -7.69 4.49
CA TYR A 52 -6.04 -6.23 4.57
C TYR A 52 -4.94 -5.53 5.39
N GLY A 53 -4.92 -4.19 5.36
CA GLY A 53 -3.94 -3.37 6.09
C GLY A 53 -4.31 -3.11 7.55
N GLY A 54 -3.65 -2.11 8.15
CA GLY A 54 -3.88 -1.67 9.54
C GLY A 54 -5.36 -1.45 9.83
N ALA A 55 -5.85 -2.03 10.93
CA ALA A 55 -7.25 -1.95 11.36
C ALA A 55 -7.44 -0.98 12.54
N ARG A 56 -6.44 -0.13 12.79
CA ARG A 56 -6.45 0.92 13.80
C ARG A 56 -6.41 2.30 13.14
N PRO A 57 -6.91 3.36 13.81
CA PRO A 57 -6.66 4.72 13.39
C PRO A 57 -5.15 4.98 13.33
N LEU A 58 -4.70 5.55 12.22
CA LEU A 58 -3.30 5.92 11.97
C LEU A 58 -3.28 7.30 11.31
N PRO A 59 -2.24 8.12 11.56
CA PRO A 59 -2.02 9.36 10.82
C PRO A 59 -2.06 9.11 9.32
N HIS A 60 -2.83 9.92 8.59
CA HIS A 60 -3.11 9.72 7.18
C HIS A 60 -3.01 11.03 6.41
N LEU A 61 -2.91 10.96 5.07
CA LEU A 61 -3.02 12.13 4.19
C LEU A 61 -4.35 12.87 4.33
N SER A 62 -5.36 12.24 4.96
CA SER A 62 -6.62 12.90 5.34
C SER A 62 -6.44 13.98 6.39
N ASP A 63 -5.38 13.90 7.19
CA ASP A 63 -5.08 14.87 8.25
C ASP A 63 -4.41 16.14 7.68
N LEU A 64 -4.26 16.22 6.36
CA LEU A 64 -3.78 17.38 5.63
C LEU A 64 -4.91 18.01 4.80
N ALA A 65 -4.81 19.31 4.54
CA ALA A 65 -5.68 20.05 3.63
C ALA A 65 -4.85 20.89 2.65
N PHE A 66 -5.48 21.32 1.55
CA PHE A 66 -4.88 22.26 0.62
C PHE A 66 -5.02 23.68 1.15
N ARG A 67 -3.93 24.45 1.12
CA ARG A 67 -3.91 25.80 1.67
C ARG A 67 -4.71 26.80 0.84
N LYS A 68 -4.76 26.60 -0.47
CA LYS A 68 -5.42 27.49 -1.44
C LYS A 68 -6.88 27.09 -1.64
N ASP A 69 -7.72 28.07 -1.99
CA ASP A 69 -9.08 27.83 -2.42
C ASP A 69 -9.09 27.06 -3.76
N LEU A 70 -9.71 25.89 -3.75
CA LEU A 70 -9.88 25.02 -4.92
C LEU A 70 -11.26 25.17 -5.57
N SER A 71 -12.02 26.23 -5.27
CA SER A 71 -13.32 26.49 -5.88
C SER A 71 -13.29 26.50 -7.41
N ARG A 72 -12.13 26.80 -8.00
CA ARG A 72 -11.89 26.77 -9.45
C ARG A 72 -11.52 25.39 -10.01
N ALA A 73 -11.25 24.40 -9.15
CA ALA A 73 -10.95 23.04 -9.57
C ALA A 73 -12.16 22.44 -10.30
N GLY A 74 -12.00 22.19 -11.60
CA GLY A 74 -13.07 21.67 -12.45
C GLY A 74 -13.91 22.73 -13.18
N GLU A 75 -13.55 24.03 -13.13
CA GLU A 75 -14.13 25.04 -14.04
C GLU A 75 -13.78 24.75 -15.50
N ALA A 76 -12.58 24.22 -15.75
CA ALA A 76 -12.12 23.80 -17.06
C ALA A 76 -12.62 22.37 -17.37
N ALA A 77 -13.43 22.24 -18.43
CA ALA A 77 -13.94 20.95 -18.89
C ALA A 77 -12.82 20.01 -19.42
N ASP A 78 -11.70 20.58 -19.88
CA ASP A 78 -10.55 19.93 -20.50
C ASP A 78 -9.33 19.84 -19.58
N VAL A 79 -9.52 19.90 -18.25
CA VAL A 79 -8.41 20.01 -17.28
C VAL A 79 -7.37 18.89 -17.40
N VAL A 80 -7.78 17.68 -17.79
CA VAL A 80 -6.89 16.53 -18.02
C VAL A 80 -5.92 16.77 -19.19
N GLU A 81 -6.31 17.53 -20.20
CA GLU A 81 -5.45 17.87 -21.35
C GLU A 81 -4.54 19.07 -21.06
N ARG A 82 -4.96 19.94 -20.13
CA ARG A 82 -4.19 21.14 -19.72
C ARG A 82 -3.01 20.80 -18.82
N VAL A 83 -3.22 19.92 -17.85
CA VAL A 83 -2.20 19.58 -16.85
C VAL A 83 -1.27 18.50 -17.38
N HIS A 84 0.02 18.80 -17.44
CA HIS A 84 1.07 17.84 -17.74
C HIS A 84 1.26 16.87 -16.58
N MET A 85 0.76 15.64 -16.75
CA MET A 85 0.83 14.56 -15.75
C MET A 85 1.79 13.43 -16.12
N LYS A 86 2.40 13.45 -17.32
CA LYS A 86 3.25 12.34 -17.75
C LYS A 86 4.50 12.27 -16.88
N THR A 87 4.72 11.12 -16.27
CA THR A 87 5.83 10.87 -15.34
C THR A 87 6.70 9.74 -15.87
N ARG A 88 8.01 9.88 -15.66
CA ARG A 88 9.00 8.83 -15.95
C ARG A 88 9.62 8.42 -14.63
N ILE A 89 9.72 7.12 -14.38
CA ILE A 89 10.30 6.56 -13.15
C ILE A 89 11.32 5.49 -13.54
N GLY A 90 12.46 5.48 -12.87
CA GLY A 90 13.51 4.47 -12.96
C GLY A 90 14.63 4.78 -13.96
N GLY A 91 14.71 6.00 -14.49
CA GLY A 91 15.67 6.34 -15.55
C GLY A 91 17.04 6.83 -15.07
N ILE A 92 17.20 7.07 -13.77
CA ILE A 92 18.30 7.85 -13.21
C ILE A 92 19.69 7.22 -13.38
N ASN A 93 19.81 5.88 -13.44
CA ASN A 93 21.08 5.19 -13.67
C ASN A 93 21.20 4.64 -15.11
N GLY A 94 20.49 5.25 -16.08
CA GLY A 94 20.63 4.95 -17.51
C GLY A 94 19.77 3.80 -18.05
N ALA A 95 18.88 3.23 -17.22
CA ALA A 95 17.87 2.28 -17.68
C ALA A 95 16.75 2.97 -18.49
N GLU A 96 15.96 2.18 -19.23
CA GLU A 96 14.75 2.71 -19.86
C GLU A 96 13.68 2.96 -18.77
N PRO A 97 13.26 4.22 -18.53
CA PRO A 97 12.30 4.49 -17.47
C PRO A 97 10.92 3.96 -17.83
N LEU A 98 10.18 3.55 -16.79
CA LEU A 98 8.74 3.32 -16.86
C LEU A 98 8.05 4.62 -17.28
N LYS A 99 7.17 4.54 -18.26
CA LYS A 99 6.45 5.69 -18.84
C LYS A 99 5.03 5.69 -18.32
N LEU A 100 4.71 6.59 -17.40
CA LEU A 100 3.39 6.68 -16.79
C LEU A 100 2.60 7.83 -17.42
N SER A 101 1.34 7.59 -17.79
CA SER A 101 0.45 8.61 -18.33
C SER A 101 -0.02 9.63 -17.27
N MET A 102 0.11 9.26 -15.99
CA MET A 102 -0.15 10.05 -14.78
C MET A 102 0.83 9.59 -13.69
N PRO A 103 1.11 10.36 -12.63
CA PRO A 103 2.07 10.00 -11.58
C PRO A 103 1.53 8.91 -10.62
N VAL A 104 1.06 7.80 -11.18
CA VAL A 104 0.39 6.71 -10.48
C VAL A 104 0.88 5.36 -10.98
N MET A 105 1.07 4.41 -10.06
CA MET A 105 1.40 3.02 -10.32
C MET A 105 0.45 2.09 -9.57
N ILE A 106 0.31 0.84 -10.02
CA ILE A 106 -0.41 -0.19 -9.27
C ILE A 106 0.58 -0.95 -8.37
N ALA A 107 0.29 -0.95 -7.08
CA ALA A 107 1.15 -1.55 -6.06
C ALA A 107 1.27 -3.08 -6.22
N PRO A 108 2.41 -3.67 -5.83
CA PRO A 108 2.66 -5.11 -5.97
C PRO A 108 1.68 -6.00 -5.20
N MET A 109 1.03 -6.93 -5.90
CA MET A 109 0.12 -7.94 -5.32
C MET A 109 0.31 -9.28 -6.04
N SER A 110 0.62 -10.35 -5.30
CA SER A 110 1.03 -11.63 -5.90
C SER A 110 -0.10 -12.41 -6.56
N TYR A 111 0.19 -13.05 -7.69
CA TYR A 111 -0.57 -14.23 -8.13
C TYR A 111 -0.43 -15.32 -7.07
N GLY A 112 -1.55 -15.84 -6.56
CA GLY A 112 -1.62 -16.65 -5.35
C GLY A 112 -2.38 -15.92 -4.25
N ALA A 113 -1.95 -14.71 -3.88
CA ALA A 113 -2.77 -13.85 -3.03
C ALA A 113 -4.06 -13.45 -3.76
N LEU A 114 -3.93 -13.07 -5.03
CA LEU A 114 -5.02 -12.82 -5.96
C LEU A 114 -5.17 -14.01 -6.92
N SER A 115 -6.38 -14.19 -7.47
CA SER A 115 -6.67 -15.17 -8.52
C SER A 115 -5.99 -14.80 -9.83
N ARG A 116 -5.86 -15.77 -10.75
CA ARG A 116 -5.31 -15.54 -12.09
C ARG A 116 -6.13 -14.50 -12.85
N SER A 117 -7.46 -14.63 -12.78
CA SER A 117 -8.43 -13.73 -13.40
C SER A 117 -8.33 -12.29 -12.85
N THR A 118 -8.09 -12.12 -11.56
CA THR A 118 -7.86 -10.78 -10.99
C THR A 118 -6.54 -10.18 -11.45
N LYS A 119 -5.45 -10.95 -11.48
CA LYS A 119 -4.17 -10.45 -12.02
C LYS A 119 -4.30 -10.04 -13.48
N GLN A 120 -5.02 -10.80 -14.29
CA GLN A 120 -5.34 -10.42 -15.67
C GLN A 120 -6.17 -9.12 -15.74
N GLY A 121 -7.22 -8.99 -14.92
CA GLY A 121 -8.07 -7.78 -14.90
C GLY A 121 -7.30 -6.51 -14.50
N ILE A 122 -6.41 -6.61 -13.51
CA ILE A 122 -5.55 -5.49 -13.10
C ILE A 122 -4.56 -5.12 -14.22
N ALA A 123 -3.95 -6.11 -14.88
CA ALA A 123 -3.02 -5.91 -15.98
C ALA A 123 -3.69 -5.24 -17.20
N MET A 124 -4.91 -5.65 -17.52
CA MET A 124 -5.70 -4.98 -18.56
C MET A 124 -5.98 -3.52 -18.19
N ALA A 125 -6.35 -3.25 -16.93
CA ALA A 125 -6.64 -1.89 -16.47
C ALA A 125 -5.41 -0.99 -16.46
N SER A 126 -4.25 -1.49 -16.01
CA SER A 126 -2.98 -0.74 -16.04
C SER A 126 -2.57 -0.38 -17.46
N SER A 127 -2.72 -1.33 -18.40
CA SER A 127 -2.51 -1.11 -19.83
C SER A 127 -3.44 -0.03 -20.39
N MET A 128 -4.75 -0.12 -20.15
CA MET A 128 -5.73 0.89 -20.58
C MET A 128 -5.45 2.29 -20.01
N SER A 129 -4.99 2.36 -18.76
CA SER A 129 -4.63 3.62 -18.11
C SER A 129 -3.22 4.10 -18.44
N GLY A 130 -2.41 3.34 -19.19
CA GLY A 130 -1.04 3.73 -19.54
C GLY A 130 -0.13 3.90 -18.32
N ILE A 131 -0.26 3.03 -17.32
CA ILE A 131 0.55 3.02 -16.09
C ILE A 131 1.21 1.65 -15.88
N ALA A 132 2.18 1.57 -14.97
CA ALA A 132 2.84 0.31 -14.62
C ALA A 132 2.09 -0.47 -13.54
N GLU A 133 2.14 -1.80 -13.63
CA GLU A 133 1.74 -2.75 -12.57
C GLU A 133 2.94 -3.60 -12.16
N ASN A 134 2.78 -4.41 -11.11
CA ASN A 134 3.81 -5.29 -10.58
C ASN A 134 3.27 -6.71 -10.32
N THR A 135 4.09 -7.75 -10.55
CA THR A 135 3.74 -9.15 -10.32
C THR A 135 3.44 -9.47 -8.86
N GLY A 136 4.05 -8.73 -7.94
CA GLY A 136 4.19 -9.11 -6.54
C GLY A 136 5.00 -10.40 -6.36
N GLU A 137 4.94 -10.95 -5.15
CA GLU A 137 5.68 -12.13 -4.68
C GLU A 137 5.26 -13.48 -5.33
N GLY A 138 4.61 -13.44 -6.50
CA GLY A 138 3.88 -14.59 -7.07
C GLY A 138 4.59 -15.37 -8.16
N GLY A 139 5.66 -14.83 -8.74
CA GLY A 139 6.09 -15.20 -10.08
C GLY A 139 5.29 -14.44 -11.15
N MET A 140 5.69 -14.56 -12.41
CA MET A 140 4.99 -13.97 -13.55
C MET A 140 4.05 -15.01 -14.17
N SER A 141 2.77 -14.67 -14.32
CA SER A 141 1.83 -15.49 -15.10
C SER A 141 1.68 -14.92 -16.50
N ASP A 142 1.53 -15.80 -17.50
CA ASP A 142 1.36 -15.37 -18.89
C ASP A 142 0.10 -14.51 -19.07
N ALA A 143 -1.01 -14.87 -18.40
CA ALA A 143 -2.24 -14.09 -18.43
C ALA A 143 -2.06 -12.64 -17.95
N GLN A 144 -1.21 -12.43 -16.95
CA GLN A 144 -0.90 -11.10 -16.45
C GLN A 144 0.04 -10.38 -17.42
N ARG A 145 1.14 -11.03 -17.83
CA ARG A 145 2.15 -10.42 -18.71
C ARG A 145 1.57 -10.02 -20.06
N ASP A 146 0.77 -10.89 -20.68
CA ASP A 146 0.19 -10.63 -22.01
C ASP A 146 -0.82 -9.48 -21.99
N ALA A 147 -1.47 -9.25 -20.84
CA ALA A 147 -2.43 -8.16 -20.66
C ALA A 147 -1.77 -6.83 -20.25
N ALA A 148 -0.62 -6.87 -19.57
CA ALA A 148 0.04 -5.70 -19.00
C ALA A 148 0.80 -4.89 -20.07
N GLY A 149 0.62 -3.57 -20.05
CA GLY A 149 1.42 -2.65 -20.87
C GLY A 149 2.86 -2.52 -20.35
N GLN A 150 3.01 -2.22 -19.05
CA GLN A 150 4.30 -2.23 -18.35
C GLN A 150 4.18 -3.05 -17.07
N LEU A 151 5.05 -4.06 -16.91
CA LEU A 151 5.02 -4.97 -15.76
C LEU A 151 6.38 -5.04 -15.08
N ILE A 152 6.40 -4.66 -13.80
CA ILE A 152 7.54 -4.83 -12.90
C ILE A 152 7.54 -6.25 -12.34
N PHE A 153 8.67 -6.94 -12.45
CA PHE A 153 8.84 -8.29 -11.92
C PHE A 153 9.56 -8.25 -10.57
N GLN A 154 8.87 -8.72 -9.53
CA GLN A 154 9.34 -8.63 -8.15
C GLN A 154 10.11 -9.88 -7.70
N CYS A 155 11.30 -9.67 -7.13
CA CYS A 155 12.18 -10.67 -6.58
C CYS A 155 12.11 -10.67 -5.04
N LEU A 156 11.45 -11.68 -4.48
CA LEU A 156 11.38 -11.92 -3.03
C LEU A 156 12.59 -12.70 -2.49
N GLY A 157 12.80 -12.65 -1.18
CA GLY A 157 13.85 -13.41 -0.48
C GLY A 157 13.84 -14.92 -0.73
N GLY A 158 12.65 -15.50 -0.96
CA GLY A 158 12.51 -16.92 -1.30
C GLY A 158 12.79 -17.29 -2.77
N ARG A 159 13.02 -16.32 -3.67
CA ARG A 159 13.25 -16.52 -5.12
C ARG A 159 12.17 -17.33 -5.84
N LEU A 160 10.97 -17.41 -5.27
CA LEU A 160 9.87 -18.23 -5.77
C LEU A 160 9.37 -17.69 -7.11
N GLY A 161 9.49 -18.52 -8.15
CA GLY A 161 9.15 -18.15 -9.52
C GLY A 161 10.09 -17.13 -10.16
N TRP A 162 11.20 -16.76 -9.51
CA TRP A 162 12.19 -15.85 -10.07
C TRP A 162 13.08 -16.55 -11.08
N ASN A 163 13.05 -16.11 -12.34
CA ASN A 163 13.83 -16.73 -13.40
C ASN A 163 14.18 -15.71 -14.51
N ILE A 164 15.27 -15.98 -15.23
CA ILE A 164 15.79 -15.09 -16.27
C ILE A 164 14.85 -14.93 -17.48
N HIS A 165 14.01 -15.92 -17.77
CA HIS A 165 13.10 -15.87 -18.92
C HIS A 165 12.03 -14.80 -18.70
N ASP A 166 11.45 -14.75 -17.50
CA ASP A 166 10.46 -13.73 -17.12
C ASP A 166 11.11 -12.37 -16.86
N MET A 167 12.33 -12.32 -16.31
CA MET A 167 13.09 -11.06 -16.22
C MET A 167 13.24 -10.38 -17.59
N ARG A 168 13.50 -11.15 -18.66
CA ARG A 168 13.62 -10.60 -20.02
C ARG A 168 12.30 -10.09 -20.58
N ARG A 169 11.18 -10.60 -20.10
CA ARG A 169 9.82 -10.18 -20.47
C ARG A 169 9.32 -9.00 -19.65
N ALA A 170 10.01 -8.58 -18.59
CA ALA A 170 9.60 -7.48 -17.74
C ALA A 170 9.95 -6.10 -18.33
N ASP A 171 9.34 -5.05 -17.77
CA ASP A 171 9.63 -3.64 -18.07
C ASP A 171 10.33 -2.93 -16.90
N GLY A 172 10.47 -3.62 -15.76
CA GLY A 172 11.22 -3.21 -14.59
C GLY A 172 11.42 -4.40 -13.66
N LEU A 173 12.41 -4.32 -12.78
CA LEU A 173 12.68 -5.31 -11.75
C LEU A 173 12.57 -4.66 -10.38
N GLU A 174 12.12 -5.42 -9.39
CA GLU A 174 12.02 -4.93 -8.01
C GLU A 174 12.62 -5.93 -7.03
N ILE A 175 13.51 -5.47 -6.15
CA ILE A 175 13.97 -6.25 -5.01
C ILE A 175 13.02 -5.99 -3.83
N TYR A 176 12.32 -7.04 -3.38
CA TYR A 176 11.39 -6.96 -2.26
C TYR A 176 12.11 -7.17 -0.92
N ILE A 177 12.38 -6.09 -0.19
CA ILE A 177 12.92 -6.17 1.17
C ILE A 177 11.79 -6.25 2.20
N SER A 178 10.74 -5.44 2.02
CA SER A 178 9.57 -5.46 2.91
C SER A 178 8.34 -4.81 2.28
N GLN A 179 7.21 -4.94 2.98
CA GLN A 179 5.97 -4.20 2.74
C GLN A 179 5.43 -3.61 4.04
N GLY A 180 4.59 -2.60 3.93
CA GLY A 180 4.01 -1.89 5.08
C GLY A 180 3.15 -2.78 5.98
N ALA A 181 2.47 -3.78 5.42
CA ALA A 181 1.61 -4.68 6.20
C ALA A 181 2.36 -5.65 7.12
N LYS A 182 3.63 -5.93 6.83
CA LYS A 182 4.40 -6.91 7.63
C LYS A 182 5.91 -6.67 7.54
N PRO A 183 6.42 -5.50 7.97
CA PRO A 183 7.84 -5.21 7.88
C PRO A 183 8.65 -6.27 8.64
N GLY A 184 9.75 -6.72 8.03
CA GLY A 184 10.61 -7.76 8.59
C GLY A 184 10.09 -9.20 8.47
N LEU A 185 8.94 -9.43 7.81
CA LEU A 185 8.43 -10.76 7.48
C LEU A 185 8.33 -10.97 5.97
N GLY A 186 8.57 -12.21 5.54
CA GLY A 186 8.37 -12.61 4.15
C GLY A 186 6.90 -12.83 3.77
N GLY A 187 6.69 -13.07 2.48
CA GLY A 187 5.46 -13.62 1.89
C GLY A 187 4.81 -14.73 2.69
N GLN A 188 3.47 -14.69 2.79
CA GLN A 188 2.68 -15.76 3.38
C GLN A 188 1.57 -16.13 2.41
N LEU A 189 1.47 -17.41 2.07
CA LEU A 189 0.40 -17.96 1.25
C LEU A 189 -0.08 -19.28 1.85
N MET A 190 -1.37 -19.35 2.17
CA MET A 190 -1.94 -20.52 2.83
C MET A 190 -2.06 -21.69 1.85
N ALA A 191 -1.88 -22.92 2.34
CA ALA A 191 -1.87 -24.18 1.60
C ALA A 191 -3.04 -24.31 0.61
N LYS A 192 -4.24 -23.90 1.05
CA LYS A 192 -5.46 -23.93 0.23
C LYS A 192 -5.36 -23.12 -1.07
N LYS A 193 -4.43 -22.15 -1.11
CA LYS A 193 -4.18 -21.28 -2.27
C LYS A 193 -2.92 -21.67 -3.04
N VAL A 194 -2.26 -22.78 -2.70
CA VAL A 194 -1.11 -23.31 -3.43
C VAL A 194 -1.58 -24.43 -4.35
N THR A 195 -2.16 -24.05 -5.49
CA THR A 195 -2.62 -24.98 -6.52
C THR A 195 -1.43 -25.62 -7.25
N PRO A 196 -1.63 -26.73 -8.01
CA PRO A 196 -0.57 -27.32 -8.81
C PRO A 196 0.09 -26.34 -9.80
N GLU A 197 -0.70 -25.51 -10.49
CA GLU A 197 -0.19 -24.44 -11.38
C GLU A 197 0.68 -23.45 -10.61
N LEU A 198 0.22 -22.98 -9.45
CA LEU A 198 0.97 -22.02 -8.64
C LEU A 198 2.27 -22.63 -8.10
N ALA A 199 2.22 -23.91 -7.75
CA ALA A 199 3.33 -24.69 -7.24
C ALA A 199 4.41 -24.86 -8.32
N GLU A 200 4.00 -25.13 -9.57
CA GLU A 200 4.88 -25.20 -10.73
C GLU A 200 5.58 -23.86 -11.00
N ILE A 201 4.82 -22.76 -11.08
CA ILE A 201 5.37 -21.41 -11.27
C ILE A 201 6.40 -21.09 -10.19
N ARG A 202 6.13 -21.47 -8.93
CA ARG A 202 6.97 -21.12 -7.79
C ARG A 202 8.11 -22.12 -7.52
N GLY A 203 8.13 -23.26 -8.19
CA GLY A 203 9.10 -24.34 -7.94
C GLY A 203 8.97 -24.97 -6.54
N ILE A 204 7.75 -25.13 -6.04
CA ILE A 204 7.46 -25.67 -4.70
C ILE A 204 6.44 -26.82 -4.76
N PRO A 205 6.30 -27.65 -3.71
CA PRO A 205 5.18 -28.59 -3.60
C PRO A 205 3.82 -27.89 -3.47
N ALA A 206 2.76 -28.48 -4.03
CA ALA A 206 1.40 -27.99 -3.89
C ALA A 206 0.80 -28.32 -2.50
N GLY A 207 -0.18 -27.55 -2.06
CA GLY A 207 -0.97 -27.85 -0.86
C GLY A 207 -0.23 -27.68 0.48
N ILE A 208 0.89 -26.95 0.51
CA ILE A 208 1.61 -26.62 1.75
C ILE A 208 1.56 -25.12 2.03
N ASP A 209 1.52 -24.74 3.30
CA ASP A 209 1.65 -23.34 3.70
C ASP A 209 3.02 -22.83 3.28
N LEU A 210 3.03 -21.75 2.51
CA LEU A 210 4.25 -21.09 2.11
C LEU A 210 4.54 -19.91 3.03
N ARG A 211 5.73 -19.91 3.60
CA ARG A 211 6.30 -18.79 4.34
C ARG A 211 7.67 -18.49 3.77
N SER A 212 7.80 -17.34 3.13
CA SER A 212 9.07 -16.90 2.56
C SER A 212 10.03 -16.50 3.67
N PRO A 213 11.34 -16.69 3.48
CA PRO A 213 12.36 -16.14 4.37
C PRO A 213 12.16 -14.63 4.60
N SER A 214 12.38 -14.17 5.84
CA SER A 214 12.34 -12.75 6.19
C SER A 214 13.51 -11.93 5.62
N ARG A 215 14.55 -12.60 5.11
CA ARG A 215 15.74 -11.99 4.52
C ARG A 215 16.07 -12.70 3.23
N HIS A 216 16.72 -11.98 2.32
CA HIS A 216 17.37 -12.57 1.18
C HIS A 216 18.59 -13.37 1.65
N PRO A 217 18.65 -14.70 1.39
CA PRO A 217 19.76 -15.54 1.87
C PRO A 217 21.13 -15.14 1.32
N ASP A 218 21.14 -14.49 0.16
CA ASP A 218 22.29 -14.02 -0.60
C ASP A 218 22.58 -12.52 -0.40
N ILE A 219 21.91 -11.85 0.56
CA ILE A 219 22.12 -10.44 0.88
C ILE A 219 22.25 -10.32 2.41
N LEU A 220 23.48 -10.32 2.92
CA LEU A 220 23.77 -10.25 4.36
C LEU A 220 23.95 -8.81 4.84
N GLY A 221 24.27 -7.89 3.92
CA GLY A 221 24.35 -6.45 4.17
C GLY A 221 24.24 -5.63 2.89
N ALA A 222 24.40 -4.31 3.03
CA ALA A 222 24.28 -3.37 1.91
C ALA A 222 25.31 -3.63 0.79
N ASP A 223 26.53 -4.06 1.11
CA ASP A 223 27.55 -4.33 0.08
C ASP A 223 27.15 -5.51 -0.83
N ASP A 224 26.49 -6.54 -0.29
CA ASP A 224 25.95 -7.65 -1.09
C ASP A 224 24.78 -7.20 -1.97
N LEU A 225 24.02 -6.19 -1.52
CA LEU A 225 22.88 -5.65 -2.26
C LEU A 225 23.35 -4.91 -3.52
N VAL A 226 24.48 -4.19 -3.47
CA VAL A 226 25.13 -3.59 -4.66
C VAL A 226 25.40 -4.65 -5.71
N ILE A 227 26.02 -5.77 -5.32
CA ILE A 227 26.32 -6.88 -6.23
C ILE A 227 25.03 -7.45 -6.83
N LYS A 228 23.99 -7.60 -6.02
CA LYS A 228 22.69 -8.12 -6.48
C LYS A 228 22.00 -7.20 -7.49
N VAL A 229 22.03 -5.89 -7.25
CA VAL A 229 21.50 -4.89 -8.19
C VAL A 229 22.27 -4.97 -9.52
N GLU A 230 23.60 -5.08 -9.46
CA GLU A 230 24.43 -5.20 -10.65
C GLU A 230 24.15 -6.49 -11.44
N GLU A 231 23.99 -7.63 -10.76
CA GLU A 231 23.58 -8.89 -11.41
C GLU A 231 22.27 -8.73 -12.19
N PHE A 232 21.29 -7.98 -11.65
CA PHE A 232 20.00 -7.75 -12.31
C PHE A 232 20.16 -6.85 -13.53
N ARG A 233 21.01 -5.81 -13.42
CA ARG A 233 21.36 -4.94 -14.54
C ARG A 233 22.06 -5.72 -15.64
N GLU A 234 23.11 -6.47 -15.35
CA GLU A 234 23.83 -7.29 -16.33
C GLU A 234 22.90 -8.30 -17.01
N ALA A 235 22.08 -9.01 -16.24
CA ALA A 235 21.12 -9.99 -16.74
C ALA A 235 20.10 -9.40 -17.73
N THR A 236 19.84 -8.09 -17.64
CA THR A 236 18.92 -7.35 -18.51
C THR A 236 19.64 -6.41 -19.48
N ALA A 237 20.97 -6.49 -19.59
CA ALA A 237 21.82 -5.61 -20.37
C ALA A 237 21.58 -4.11 -20.06
N TYR A 238 21.37 -3.79 -18.78
CA TYR A 238 21.08 -2.45 -18.24
C TYR A 238 19.82 -1.80 -18.81
N ARG A 239 18.97 -2.56 -19.51
CA ARG A 239 17.75 -2.03 -20.13
C ARG A 239 16.68 -1.72 -19.09
N LEU A 240 16.53 -2.57 -18.08
CA LEU A 240 15.42 -2.48 -17.13
C LEU A 240 15.80 -1.68 -15.88
N PRO A 241 14.91 -0.82 -15.38
CA PRO A 241 15.09 -0.17 -14.10
C PRO A 241 14.98 -1.19 -12.96
N VAL A 242 15.76 -1.00 -11.91
CA VAL A 242 15.79 -1.84 -10.71
C VAL A 242 15.35 -1.00 -9.50
N SER A 243 14.20 -1.33 -8.93
CA SER A 243 13.69 -0.71 -7.72
C SER A 243 13.90 -1.55 -6.46
N VAL A 244 13.73 -0.91 -5.30
CA VAL A 244 13.63 -1.58 -4.01
C VAL A 244 12.30 -1.27 -3.34
N LYS A 245 11.64 -2.30 -2.81
CA LYS A 245 10.44 -2.13 -1.99
C LYS A 245 10.76 -2.19 -0.50
N LEU A 246 10.37 -1.14 0.21
CA LEU A 246 10.61 -0.98 1.64
C LEU A 246 9.29 -0.84 2.40
N GLY A 247 9.16 -1.60 3.49
CA GLY A 247 8.13 -1.33 4.50
C GLY A 247 8.67 -0.27 5.47
N ALA A 248 7.87 0.75 5.75
CA ALA A 248 8.31 1.88 6.56
C ALA A 248 8.69 1.46 7.99
N GLY A 249 9.99 1.39 8.28
CA GLY A 249 10.55 1.01 9.58
C GLY A 249 11.72 1.90 9.96
N ARG A 250 12.91 1.64 9.42
CA ARG A 250 14.11 2.47 9.62
C ARG A 250 14.43 3.26 8.36
N ILE A 251 13.44 4.00 7.88
CA ILE A 251 13.46 4.61 6.54
C ILE A 251 14.63 5.55 6.35
N ARG A 252 15.03 6.30 7.38
CA ARG A 252 16.21 7.17 7.29
C ARG A 252 17.49 6.43 6.89
N ASP A 253 17.67 5.19 7.35
CA ASP A 253 18.82 4.35 7.00
C ASP A 253 18.59 3.63 5.68
N ASP A 254 17.40 3.06 5.48
CA ASP A 254 17.07 2.26 4.31
C ASP A 254 17.16 3.07 3.00
N ILE A 255 16.76 4.35 3.03
CA ILE A 255 16.85 5.25 1.87
C ILE A 255 18.29 5.59 1.50
N LYS A 256 19.15 5.81 2.51
CA LYS A 256 20.58 6.08 2.25
C LYS A 256 21.26 4.84 1.65
N ILE A 257 20.87 3.65 2.09
CA ILE A 257 21.31 2.38 1.49
C ILE A 257 20.81 2.29 0.05
N ALA A 258 19.54 2.59 -0.22
CA ALA A 258 18.99 2.55 -1.56
C ALA A 258 19.75 3.45 -2.56
N VAL A 259 20.13 4.66 -2.13
CA VAL A 259 20.95 5.59 -2.92
C VAL A 259 22.37 5.05 -3.12
N LYS A 260 23.00 4.53 -2.07
CA LYS A 260 24.34 3.93 -2.14
C LYS A 260 24.36 2.76 -3.13
N ASP A 261 23.34 1.92 -3.09
CA ASP A 261 23.26 0.68 -3.86
C ASP A 261 22.72 0.90 -5.28
N CYS A 262 22.58 2.17 -5.69
CA CYS A 262 22.24 2.59 -7.05
C CYS A 262 20.92 1.98 -7.56
N PHE A 263 19.92 1.90 -6.69
CA PHE A 263 18.54 1.65 -7.13
C PHE A 263 18.04 2.83 -7.97
N ASP A 264 17.20 2.52 -8.95
CA ASP A 264 16.62 3.56 -9.81
C ASP A 264 15.46 4.29 -9.13
N PHE A 265 14.68 3.59 -8.30
CA PHE A 265 13.62 4.21 -7.49
C PHE A 265 13.28 3.35 -6.27
N VAL A 266 12.62 3.97 -5.30
CA VAL A 266 12.15 3.31 -4.07
C VAL A 266 10.63 3.26 -4.04
N GLU A 267 10.09 2.07 -3.84
CA GLU A 267 8.69 1.86 -3.48
C GLU A 267 8.54 1.87 -1.96
N LEU A 268 8.14 3.03 -1.40
CA LEU A 268 8.03 3.27 0.05
C LEU A 268 6.61 2.98 0.54
N ASP A 269 6.45 1.90 1.32
CA ASP A 269 5.15 1.41 1.79
C ASP A 269 4.96 1.68 3.29
N GLY A 270 4.11 2.66 3.61
CA GLY A 270 3.74 2.95 5.01
C GLY A 270 2.95 1.82 5.66
N MET A 271 2.87 1.78 6.99
CA MET A 271 2.23 0.66 7.72
C MET A 271 0.75 0.42 7.38
N GLN A 272 0.09 1.39 6.73
CA GLN A 272 -1.26 1.23 6.15
C GLN A 272 -1.30 0.28 4.95
N GLY A 273 -0.14 -0.14 4.43
CA GLY A 273 -0.01 -1.17 3.41
C GLY A 273 -0.81 -2.43 3.75
N SER A 274 -1.26 -3.14 2.72
CA SER A 274 -2.16 -4.28 2.84
C SER A 274 -1.47 -5.60 2.52
N THR A 275 -2.08 -6.72 2.92
CA THR A 275 -1.59 -8.06 2.64
C THR A 275 -2.74 -9.04 2.37
N GLY A 276 -2.48 -10.08 1.58
CA GLY A 276 -3.39 -11.22 1.46
C GLY A 276 -3.41 -12.11 2.71
N ALA A 277 -2.27 -12.16 3.43
CA ALA A 277 -2.12 -12.90 4.69
C ALA A 277 -0.96 -12.32 5.52
N GLY A 278 -1.23 -12.06 6.80
CA GLY A 278 -0.24 -11.65 7.78
C GLY A 278 -0.76 -11.75 9.21
N SER A 279 0.16 -11.74 10.17
CA SER A 279 -0.16 -11.66 11.60
C SER A 279 -0.80 -10.30 11.90
N SER A 280 -1.90 -10.30 12.66
CA SER A 280 -2.53 -9.06 13.10
C SER A 280 -1.60 -8.20 13.95
N GLU A 281 -0.72 -8.81 14.74
CA GLU A 281 0.28 -8.12 15.56
C GLU A 281 1.27 -7.35 14.69
N VAL A 282 1.77 -7.94 13.61
CA VAL A 282 2.71 -7.23 12.75
C VAL A 282 2.00 -6.16 11.91
N ILE A 283 0.83 -6.48 11.33
CA ILE A 283 0.05 -5.52 10.54
C ILE A 283 -0.31 -4.27 11.34
N ASP A 284 -0.69 -4.43 12.61
CA ASP A 284 -1.18 -3.30 13.40
C ASP A 284 -0.05 -2.60 14.18
N TYR A 285 1.08 -3.25 14.49
CA TYR A 285 2.06 -2.74 15.47
C TYR A 285 3.51 -2.64 14.97
N VAL A 286 3.83 -3.04 13.74
CA VAL A 286 5.19 -2.98 13.22
C VAL A 286 5.28 -2.05 12.01
N GLY A 287 6.23 -1.13 12.06
CA GLY A 287 6.43 -0.08 11.07
C GLY A 287 5.87 1.27 11.50
N ILE A 288 6.02 2.27 10.63
CA ILE A 288 5.55 3.64 10.84
C ILE A 288 4.51 4.06 9.78
N PRO A 289 3.62 5.01 10.09
CA PRO A 289 2.60 5.46 9.15
C PRO A 289 3.18 6.11 7.89
N THR A 290 2.43 6.07 6.79
CA THR A 290 2.79 6.66 5.48
C THR A 290 3.21 8.13 5.59
N LEU A 291 2.56 8.89 6.48
CA LEU A 291 2.80 10.32 6.64
C LEU A 291 4.21 10.63 7.18
N PRO A 292 4.66 10.14 8.35
CA PRO A 292 6.05 10.32 8.80
C PRO A 292 7.06 9.57 7.92
N ALA A 293 6.68 8.44 7.29
CA ALA A 293 7.60 7.66 6.46
C ALA A 293 8.19 8.48 5.29
N ILE A 294 7.36 9.20 4.54
CA ILE A 294 7.84 10.03 3.43
C ILE A 294 8.71 11.18 3.93
N ILE A 295 8.39 11.76 5.09
CA ILE A 295 9.16 12.87 5.67
C ILE A 295 10.54 12.39 6.09
N GLU A 296 10.63 11.25 6.80
CA GLU A 296 11.91 10.65 7.16
C GLU A 296 12.77 10.30 5.93
N ALA A 297 12.14 9.84 4.84
CA ALA A 297 12.84 9.54 3.59
C ALA A 297 13.43 10.80 2.96
N LEU A 298 12.64 11.87 2.84
CA LEU A 298 13.07 13.12 2.23
C LEU A 298 14.17 13.80 3.03
N GLU A 299 14.03 13.87 4.35
CA GLU A 299 15.08 14.41 5.22
C GLU A 299 16.38 13.58 5.12
N ALA A 300 16.28 12.25 5.01
CA ALA A 300 17.44 11.39 4.82
C ALA A 300 18.18 11.69 3.51
N LEU A 301 17.43 11.95 2.43
CA LEU A 301 17.98 12.32 1.13
C LEU A 301 18.62 13.71 1.17
N ASP A 302 17.99 14.67 1.84
CA ASP A 302 18.53 16.02 2.01
C ASP A 302 19.84 16.01 2.80
N GLU A 303 19.93 15.20 3.87
CA GLU A 303 21.15 15.02 4.67
C GLU A 303 22.37 14.58 3.84
N ILE A 304 22.15 13.80 2.77
CA ILE A 304 23.22 13.31 1.90
C ILE A 304 23.26 14.02 0.54
N GLY A 305 22.49 15.10 0.36
CA GLY A 305 22.40 15.85 -0.89
C GLY A 305 21.93 15.01 -2.09
N ALA A 306 21.00 14.07 -1.87
CA ALA A 306 20.60 13.07 -2.84
C ALA A 306 19.11 13.10 -3.21
N ARG A 307 18.37 14.18 -2.91
CA ARG A 307 16.94 14.27 -3.28
C ARG A 307 16.71 14.01 -4.76
N GLU A 308 17.53 14.62 -5.62
CA GLU A 308 17.44 14.46 -7.09
C GLU A 308 18.13 13.18 -7.61
N ARG A 309 18.67 12.34 -6.73
CA ARG A 309 19.43 11.12 -7.10
C ARG A 309 18.61 9.84 -6.97
N ILE A 310 17.38 9.89 -6.46
CA ILE A 310 16.48 8.74 -6.38
C ILE A 310 15.03 9.18 -6.35
N GLU A 311 14.18 8.47 -7.10
CA GLU A 311 12.75 8.73 -7.15
C GLU A 311 12.02 7.93 -6.07
N LEU A 312 10.96 8.51 -5.48
CA LEU A 312 10.15 7.89 -4.43
C LEU A 312 8.71 7.65 -4.91
N VAL A 313 8.29 6.40 -4.89
CA VAL A 313 6.89 6.00 -5.11
C VAL A 313 6.25 5.76 -3.74
N LEU A 314 5.36 6.67 -3.33
CA LEU A 314 4.69 6.57 -2.02
C LEU A 314 3.49 5.63 -2.09
N MET A 315 3.45 4.68 -1.16
CA MET A 315 2.38 3.69 -1.03
C MET A 315 1.97 3.51 0.44
N GLY A 316 0.90 2.74 0.63
CA GLY A 316 0.35 2.43 1.95
C GLY A 316 -0.81 3.36 2.28
N GLY A 317 -2.03 2.87 2.12
CA GLY A 317 -3.24 3.58 2.53
C GLY A 317 -3.83 4.58 1.53
N LEU A 318 -3.20 4.85 0.38
CA LEU A 318 -3.72 5.80 -0.62
C LEU A 318 -5.03 5.32 -1.27
N ARG A 319 -6.05 6.19 -1.29
CA ARG A 319 -7.42 5.81 -1.70
C ARG A 319 -7.84 6.38 -3.05
N ASP A 320 -7.47 7.61 -3.36
CA ASP A 320 -7.96 8.35 -4.53
C ASP A 320 -6.92 9.38 -5.05
N GLY A 321 -7.31 10.19 -6.04
CA GLY A 321 -6.45 11.22 -6.61
C GLY A 321 -6.17 12.39 -5.66
N VAL A 322 -6.98 12.61 -4.63
CA VAL A 322 -6.70 13.62 -3.59
C VAL A 322 -5.51 13.17 -2.76
N ASP A 323 -5.51 11.91 -2.32
CA ASP A 323 -4.37 11.32 -1.62
C ASP A 323 -3.12 11.32 -2.52
N ALA A 324 -3.26 11.05 -3.83
CA ALA A 324 -2.12 11.13 -4.77
C ALA A 324 -1.52 12.54 -4.83
N VAL A 325 -2.33 13.59 -5.03
CA VAL A 325 -1.83 14.97 -5.09
C VAL A 325 -1.13 15.36 -3.79
N LYS A 326 -1.69 14.98 -2.64
CA LYS A 326 -1.04 15.22 -1.34
C LYS A 326 0.29 14.50 -1.23
N ALA A 327 0.40 13.27 -1.71
CA ALA A 327 1.67 12.54 -1.76
C ALA A 327 2.71 13.27 -2.62
N LEU A 328 2.31 13.76 -3.80
CA LEU A 328 3.18 14.56 -4.68
C LEU A 328 3.62 15.86 -4.01
N CYS A 329 2.68 16.63 -3.44
CA CYS A 329 2.98 17.84 -2.67
C CYS A 329 3.96 17.59 -1.52
N LEU A 330 3.87 16.44 -0.83
CA LEU A 330 4.81 16.08 0.24
C LEU A 330 6.22 15.81 -0.29
N GLY A 331 6.36 15.43 -1.55
CA GLY A 331 7.63 15.20 -2.24
C GLY A 331 7.77 13.84 -2.91
N ALA A 332 6.69 13.05 -3.06
CA ALA A 332 6.73 11.81 -3.83
C ALA A 332 6.80 12.09 -5.33
N ASP A 333 7.46 11.21 -6.09
CA ASP A 333 7.54 11.29 -7.55
C ASP A 333 6.35 10.56 -8.22
N ALA A 334 5.79 9.56 -7.55
CA ALA A 334 4.53 8.91 -7.92
C ALA A 334 3.80 8.33 -6.71
N ALA A 335 2.53 7.98 -6.90
CA ALA A 335 1.69 7.32 -5.90
C ALA A 335 1.34 5.89 -6.31
N GLY A 336 1.43 4.92 -5.38
CA GLY A 336 1.07 3.53 -5.66
C GLY A 336 -0.25 3.09 -5.01
N PHE A 337 -1.10 2.43 -5.79
CA PHE A 337 -2.45 2.02 -5.40
C PHE A 337 -2.59 0.49 -5.39
N GLY A 338 -3.00 -0.08 -4.27
CA GLY A 338 -3.23 -1.53 -4.14
C GLY A 338 -4.67 -1.85 -3.74
N THR A 339 -5.00 -1.56 -2.48
CA THR A 339 -6.33 -1.87 -1.91
C THR A 339 -7.47 -1.15 -2.64
N SER A 340 -7.29 0.11 -2.98
CA SER A 340 -8.24 0.92 -3.76
C SER A 340 -8.50 0.32 -5.15
N VAL A 341 -7.47 -0.20 -5.82
CA VAL A 341 -7.60 -0.91 -7.11
C VAL A 341 -8.47 -2.15 -6.98
N ILE A 342 -8.22 -3.01 -5.98
CA ILE A 342 -9.05 -4.22 -5.83
C ILE A 342 -10.47 -3.91 -5.33
N ILE A 343 -10.69 -2.80 -4.60
CA ILE A 343 -12.05 -2.31 -4.28
C ILE A 343 -12.77 -1.90 -5.56
N ALA A 344 -12.13 -1.11 -6.42
CA ALA A 344 -12.70 -0.72 -7.70
C ALA A 344 -13.02 -1.93 -8.58
N GLY A 345 -12.22 -3.00 -8.49
CA GLY A 345 -12.46 -4.30 -9.13
C GLY A 345 -13.42 -5.24 -8.38
N GLY A 346 -14.17 -4.78 -7.38
CA GLY A 346 -15.24 -5.56 -6.74
C GLY A 346 -14.91 -6.16 -5.36
N CYS A 347 -13.81 -5.77 -4.70
CA CYS A 347 -13.53 -6.20 -3.33
C CYS A 347 -14.52 -5.58 -2.34
N ILE A 348 -15.14 -6.43 -1.52
CA ILE A 348 -16.10 -6.03 -0.47
C ILE A 348 -15.45 -5.80 0.90
N ALA A 349 -14.12 -5.75 0.96
CA ALA A 349 -13.32 -5.52 2.18
C ALA A 349 -13.68 -6.45 3.38
N CYS A 350 -13.99 -7.72 3.11
CA CYS A 350 -14.31 -8.70 4.17
C CYS A 350 -13.09 -9.19 4.97
N MET A 351 -11.87 -8.79 4.59
CA MET A 351 -10.59 -9.10 5.28
C MET A 351 -10.23 -10.60 5.39
N GLN A 352 -10.97 -11.47 4.70
CA GLN A 352 -10.80 -12.93 4.71
C GLN A 352 -9.91 -13.45 3.56
N CYS A 353 -9.07 -12.60 2.98
CA CYS A 353 -8.23 -12.91 1.81
C CYS A 353 -7.34 -14.17 2.00
N HIS A 354 -6.92 -14.42 3.24
CA HIS A 354 -6.08 -15.55 3.65
C HIS A 354 -6.82 -16.90 3.58
N ILE A 355 -8.14 -16.92 3.72
CA ILE A 355 -8.96 -18.15 3.72
C ILE A 355 -8.98 -18.81 2.32
N GLY A 356 -8.83 -18.01 1.26
CA GLY A 356 -8.92 -18.49 -0.12
C GLY A 356 -10.33 -18.83 -0.56
N GLN A 357 -11.35 -18.21 0.04
CA GLN A 357 -12.77 -18.36 -0.32
C GLN A 357 -13.43 -17.02 -0.64
N CYS A 358 -12.67 -16.11 -1.26
CA CYS A 358 -13.21 -14.81 -1.66
C CYS A 358 -14.45 -14.98 -2.54
N VAL A 359 -15.61 -14.51 -2.08
CA VAL A 359 -16.90 -14.73 -2.73
C VAL A 359 -17.05 -13.97 -4.05
N THR A 360 -16.23 -12.95 -4.28
CA THR A 360 -16.18 -12.14 -5.51
C THR A 360 -15.10 -12.60 -6.49
N GLY A 361 -14.37 -13.69 -6.18
CA GLY A 361 -13.36 -14.25 -7.08
C GLY A 361 -11.99 -13.56 -7.06
N ILE A 362 -11.77 -12.60 -6.15
CA ILE A 362 -10.54 -11.80 -6.08
C ILE A 362 -9.39 -12.53 -5.40
N ALA A 363 -9.54 -12.84 -4.10
CA ALA A 363 -8.46 -13.43 -3.30
C ALA A 363 -8.69 -14.94 -3.09
N THR A 364 -8.80 -15.69 -4.18
CA THR A 364 -9.14 -17.12 -4.19
C THR A 364 -8.33 -17.87 -5.24
N GLN A 365 -8.19 -19.19 -5.06
CA GLN A 365 -7.76 -20.11 -6.12
C GLN A 365 -8.79 -21.23 -6.35
N ASP A 366 -9.98 -21.09 -5.77
CA ASP A 366 -11.13 -21.95 -6.02
C ASP A 366 -11.77 -21.58 -7.37
N PRO A 367 -11.84 -22.51 -8.35
CA PRO A 367 -12.38 -22.22 -9.68
C PRO A 367 -13.83 -21.72 -9.68
N GLU A 368 -14.68 -22.21 -8.76
CA GLU A 368 -16.08 -21.77 -8.68
C GLU A 368 -16.19 -20.31 -8.23
N HIS A 369 -15.31 -19.91 -7.32
CA HIS A 369 -15.25 -18.54 -6.85
C HIS A 369 -14.57 -17.64 -7.88
N GLU A 370 -13.47 -18.09 -8.49
CA GLU A 370 -12.76 -17.33 -9.51
C GLU A 370 -13.66 -17.02 -10.72
N HIS A 371 -14.50 -17.96 -11.15
CA HIS A 371 -15.44 -17.76 -12.27
C HIS A 371 -16.39 -16.57 -12.07
N ARG A 372 -16.60 -16.11 -10.82
CA ARG A 372 -17.43 -14.94 -10.51
C ARG A 372 -16.74 -13.63 -10.88
N TYR A 373 -15.41 -13.60 -10.89
CA TYR A 373 -14.63 -12.46 -11.35
C TYR A 373 -14.58 -12.44 -12.88
N LYS A 374 -14.97 -11.33 -13.50
CA LYS A 374 -14.99 -11.18 -14.97
C LYS A 374 -13.90 -10.21 -15.40
N PRO A 375 -12.71 -10.69 -15.85
CA PRO A 375 -11.54 -9.84 -16.09
C PRO A 375 -11.83 -8.60 -16.92
N GLU A 376 -12.54 -8.70 -18.06
CA GLU A 376 -12.75 -7.50 -18.90
C GLU A 376 -13.71 -6.49 -18.26
N THR A 377 -14.71 -6.96 -17.51
CA THR A 377 -15.65 -6.07 -16.81
C THR A 377 -14.98 -5.38 -15.65
N GLU A 378 -14.25 -6.13 -14.83
CA GLU A 378 -13.58 -5.55 -13.66
C GLU A 378 -12.38 -4.69 -14.07
N ALA A 379 -11.68 -5.02 -15.15
CA ALA A 379 -10.67 -4.15 -15.74
C ALA A 379 -11.24 -2.78 -16.13
N ARG A 380 -12.44 -2.73 -16.75
CA ARG A 380 -13.13 -1.48 -17.05
C ARG A 380 -13.55 -0.72 -15.79
N ASN A 381 -13.94 -1.42 -14.72
CA ASN A 381 -14.24 -0.78 -13.43
C ASN A 381 -13.01 -0.12 -12.82
N ILE A 382 -11.88 -0.84 -12.78
CA ILE A 382 -10.59 -0.33 -12.32
C ILE A 382 -10.13 0.84 -13.18
N HIS A 383 -10.19 0.72 -14.50
CA HIS A 383 -9.82 1.79 -15.42
C HIS A 383 -10.66 3.06 -15.18
N ARG A 384 -11.99 2.95 -15.03
CA ARG A 384 -12.84 4.11 -14.71
C ARG A 384 -12.48 4.76 -13.38
N PHE A 385 -12.13 3.96 -12.37
CA PHE A 385 -11.60 4.48 -11.11
C PHE A 385 -10.29 5.25 -11.32
N LEU A 386 -9.35 4.70 -12.08
CA LEU A 386 -8.07 5.34 -12.41
C LEU A 386 -8.25 6.61 -13.25
N GLU A 387 -9.24 6.68 -14.14
CA GLU A 387 -9.58 7.92 -14.86
C GLU A 387 -10.21 8.97 -13.92
N GLY A 388 -10.95 8.54 -12.90
CA GLY A 388 -11.38 9.41 -11.80
C GLY A 388 -10.19 9.98 -11.01
N VAL A 389 -9.20 9.13 -10.68
CA VAL A 389 -7.93 9.54 -10.06
C VAL A 389 -7.18 10.54 -10.95
N ARG A 390 -7.05 10.26 -12.26
CA ARG A 390 -6.44 11.16 -13.24
C ARG A 390 -7.12 12.52 -13.25
N TRP A 391 -8.44 12.54 -13.32
CA TRP A 391 -9.21 13.78 -13.33
C TRP A 391 -9.00 14.57 -12.04
N GLN A 392 -9.01 13.92 -10.87
CA GLN A 392 -8.76 14.56 -9.59
C GLN A 392 -7.35 15.17 -9.51
N ILE A 393 -6.33 14.45 -9.98
CA ILE A 393 -4.96 14.97 -10.04
C ILE A 393 -4.91 16.23 -10.89
N ALA A 394 -5.47 16.19 -12.11
CA ALA A 394 -5.50 17.34 -13.00
C ALA A 394 -6.30 18.51 -12.40
N ALA A 395 -7.51 18.26 -11.91
CA ALA A 395 -8.41 19.27 -11.37
C ALA A 395 -7.81 20.02 -10.18
N ILE A 396 -7.18 19.29 -9.25
CA ILE A 396 -6.57 19.90 -8.07
C ILE A 396 -5.28 20.64 -8.45
N THR A 397 -4.43 20.05 -9.31
CA THR A 397 -3.20 20.71 -9.77
C THR A 397 -3.52 22.05 -10.46
N HIS A 398 -4.51 22.05 -11.34
CA HIS A 398 -4.99 23.28 -11.98
C HIS A 398 -5.63 24.25 -10.97
N GLY A 399 -6.41 23.75 -10.02
CA GLY A 399 -7.00 24.55 -8.94
C GLY A 399 -5.97 25.22 -8.03
N LEU A 400 -4.80 24.60 -7.85
CA LEU A 400 -3.65 25.18 -7.14
C LEU A 400 -2.89 26.23 -7.96
N GLY A 401 -3.23 26.36 -9.24
CA GLY A 401 -2.67 27.34 -10.18
C GLY A 401 -1.51 26.80 -11.03
N TYR A 402 -1.33 25.48 -11.12
CA TYR A 402 -0.23 24.85 -11.85
C TYR A 402 -0.73 24.12 -13.10
N ASP A 403 0.14 24.04 -14.11
CA ASP A 403 -0.11 23.29 -15.33
C ASP A 403 0.77 22.03 -15.41
N ASP A 404 1.65 21.78 -14.43
CA ASP A 404 2.44 20.55 -14.32
C ASP A 404 2.41 20.00 -12.88
N VAL A 405 2.22 18.69 -12.74
CA VAL A 405 2.20 18.03 -11.42
C VAL A 405 3.53 18.14 -10.68
N ARG A 406 4.63 18.44 -11.37
CA ARG A 406 5.96 18.65 -10.78
C ARG A 406 6.09 19.99 -10.06
N GLU A 407 5.15 20.91 -10.25
CA GLU A 407 5.11 22.20 -9.54
C GLU A 407 4.40 22.08 -8.18
N LEU A 408 3.72 20.97 -7.92
CA LEU A 408 3.09 20.69 -6.63
C LEU A 408 4.13 20.69 -5.52
N SER A 409 3.83 21.40 -4.43
CA SER A 409 4.79 21.61 -3.35
C SER A 409 4.17 21.45 -1.97
N ARG A 410 5.04 21.38 -0.95
CA ARG A 410 4.62 21.33 0.46
C ARG A 410 3.92 22.61 0.90
N GLU A 411 4.19 23.74 0.23
CA GLU A 411 3.56 25.03 0.54
C GLU A 411 2.07 25.05 0.19
N ASP A 412 1.63 24.13 -0.68
CA ASP A 412 0.23 23.95 -1.02
C ASP A 412 -0.56 23.18 0.06
N LEU A 413 0.10 22.70 1.13
CA LEU A 413 -0.51 21.92 2.19
C LEU A 413 -0.46 22.58 3.57
N VAL A 414 -1.45 22.25 4.39
CA VAL A 414 -1.51 22.55 5.83
C VAL A 414 -1.94 21.29 6.60
N ALA A 415 -1.55 21.19 7.87
CA ALA A 415 -1.97 20.11 8.75
C ALA A 415 -3.23 20.50 9.54
N LEU A 416 -4.18 19.57 9.63
CA LEU A 416 -5.44 19.72 10.37
C LEU A 416 -5.38 19.19 11.80
N THR A 417 -4.33 18.45 12.15
CA THR A 417 -4.10 17.92 13.50
C THR A 417 -2.70 18.30 14.00
N PRO A 418 -2.52 18.49 15.33
CA PRO A 418 -1.20 18.74 15.91
C PRO A 418 -0.21 17.60 15.60
N GLU A 419 -0.68 16.37 15.57
CA GLU A 419 0.12 15.17 15.27
C GLU A 419 0.65 15.22 13.83
N ALA A 420 -0.23 15.54 12.85
CA ALA A 420 0.19 15.66 11.46
C ALA A 420 1.16 16.83 11.27
N ALA A 421 0.93 17.96 11.92
CA ALA A 421 1.84 19.11 11.88
C ALA A 421 3.22 18.75 12.44
N THR A 422 3.28 18.03 13.56
CA THR A 422 4.52 17.59 14.18
C THR A 422 5.27 16.59 13.29
N MET A 423 4.56 15.63 12.67
CA MET A 423 5.18 14.62 11.80
C MET A 423 5.68 15.19 10.48
N THR A 424 5.00 16.20 9.94
CA THR A 424 5.28 16.74 8.60
C THR A 424 6.02 18.06 8.63
N GLY A 425 6.10 18.75 9.75
CA GLY A 425 6.58 20.13 9.81
C GLY A 425 5.70 21.13 9.03
N LEU A 426 4.50 20.73 8.59
CA LEU A 426 3.55 21.64 7.94
C LEU A 426 2.91 22.58 8.97
N PRO A 427 2.47 23.79 8.56
CA PRO A 427 1.70 24.68 9.42
C PRO A 427 0.43 24.01 9.94
N TYR A 428 0.15 24.15 11.24
CA TYR A 428 -1.07 23.66 11.88
C TYR A 428 -2.20 24.68 11.77
N GLU A 429 -3.28 24.33 11.07
CA GLU A 429 -4.42 25.22 10.76
C GLU A 429 -5.76 24.51 11.06
N PRO A 430 -6.16 24.37 12.35
CA PRO A 430 -7.36 23.64 12.72
C PRO A 430 -8.66 24.29 12.22
N GLU A 431 -8.67 25.61 12.03
CA GLU A 431 -9.85 26.34 11.52
C GLU A 431 -10.12 26.09 10.04
N HIS A 432 -9.12 25.65 9.28
CA HIS A 432 -9.29 25.33 7.86
C HIS A 432 -10.31 24.19 7.65
N ALA A 433 -10.40 23.24 8.61
CA ALA A 433 -11.43 22.20 8.60
C ALA A 433 -12.86 22.76 8.72
N HIS A 434 -13.03 23.92 9.35
CA HIS A 434 -14.34 24.57 9.56
C HIS A 434 -14.74 25.53 8.44
N GLN A 435 -13.80 25.95 7.60
CA GLN A 435 -14.02 26.87 6.48
C GLN A 435 -14.40 26.16 5.17
N LEU A 436 -14.16 24.85 5.05
CA LEU A 436 -14.75 24.04 4.00
C LEU A 436 -16.28 24.06 4.18
N PRO A 437 -17.08 24.43 3.16
CA PRO A 437 -18.52 24.47 3.30
C PRO A 437 -18.97 23.09 3.77
N ALA A 438 -19.56 23.05 4.97
CA ALA A 438 -20.13 21.83 5.52
C ALA A 438 -21.05 21.24 4.44
N ALA A 439 -20.62 20.13 3.85
CA ALA A 439 -21.54 19.27 3.13
C ALA A 439 -22.62 18.94 4.14
N ARG A 440 -23.76 19.64 4.02
CA ARG A 440 -24.91 19.47 4.89
C ARG A 440 -25.15 17.97 4.92
N ALA A 441 -25.03 17.38 6.10
CA ALA A 441 -25.46 16.01 6.34
C ALA A 441 -26.94 15.96 5.94
N SER A 442 -27.20 15.51 4.71
CA SER A 442 -28.53 15.34 4.16
C SER A 442 -28.92 13.89 4.36
N SER A 443 -29.80 13.71 5.36
CA SER A 443 -30.79 12.64 5.60
C SER A 443 -30.36 11.19 5.44
#